data_AF-U2RIZ5-F1
#
_entry.id   AF-U2RIZ5-F1
#
_cell.length_a   1.000
_cell.length_b   1.000
_cell.length_c   1.000
_cell.angle_alpha   90.00
_cell.angle_beta   90.00
_cell.angle_gamma   90.00
#
_symmetry.space_group_name_H-M   'P 1'
#
loop_
_entity.id
_entity.type
_entity.pdbx_description
1 polymer ?
#
loop_
_entity_poly.entity_id
_entity_poly.type
_entity_poly.pdbx_seq_one_letter_code
_entity_poly.pdbx_strand_id
1 'polypeptide(L)'
;MKNRGETLVESLLSIFFAVIVLTPVSNLILKTFRIDSKIDRKNIFNMETENMSEILKTKDYAFLYSRIGKHAIQNKNDFYSKFAIEGKYQILKESVNGKSRNLEIKATENYYLNEKGEKEYILEIIIDGKKDYYFPEIK
;
A
#
# COMPACT_ATOMS: atom_id res chain seq x y z
N MET A 1 -5.40 26.67 -62.73
CA MET A 1 -4.40 26.94 -61.66
C MET A 1 -5.15 26.91 -60.33
N LYS A 2 -4.81 26.00 -59.41
CA LYS A 2 -5.46 25.97 -58.07
C LYS A 2 -5.09 27.27 -57.34
N ASN A 3 -6.09 28.00 -56.82
CA ASN A 3 -5.86 29.31 -56.22
C ASN A 3 -5.08 29.15 -54.92
N ARG A 4 -3.90 29.77 -54.82
CA ARG A 4 -3.01 29.65 -53.65
C ARG A 4 -3.68 30.03 -52.33
N GLY A 5 -4.68 30.92 -52.35
CA GLY A 5 -5.47 31.30 -51.17
C GLY A 5 -6.43 30.21 -50.69
N GLU A 6 -6.98 29.41 -51.60
CA GLU A 6 -7.89 28.30 -51.29
C GLU A 6 -7.14 27.17 -50.59
N THR A 7 -5.93 26.85 -51.06
CA THR A 7 -5.01 25.89 -50.42
C THR A 7 -4.58 26.33 -49.00
N LEU A 8 -4.51 27.64 -48.74
CA LEU A 8 -4.10 28.20 -47.45
C LEU A 8 -5.23 28.09 -46.42
N VAL A 9 -6.47 28.35 -46.84
CA VAL A 9 -7.68 28.15 -46.02
C VAL A 9 -7.88 26.67 -45.71
N GLU A 10 -7.75 25.78 -46.71
CA GLU A 10 -7.81 24.32 -46.52
C GLU A 10 -6.78 23.85 -45.47
N SER A 11 -5.54 24.32 -45.57
CA SER A 11 -4.47 23.96 -44.63
C SER A 11 -4.74 24.46 -43.20
N LEU A 12 -5.28 25.67 -43.04
CA LEU A 12 -5.65 26.22 -41.75
C LEU A 12 -6.82 25.43 -41.12
N LEU A 13 -7.82 25.08 -41.93
CA LEU A 13 -8.94 24.23 -41.51
C LEU A 13 -8.45 22.87 -41.02
N SER A 14 -7.53 22.22 -41.77
CA SER A 14 -6.95 20.94 -41.37
C SER A 14 -6.20 21.01 -40.04
N ILE A 15 -5.40 22.06 -39.81
CA ILE A 15 -4.71 22.26 -38.52
C ILE A 15 -5.73 22.49 -37.40
N PHE A 16 -6.77 23.29 -37.65
CA PHE A 16 -7.83 23.56 -36.68
C PHE A 16 -8.56 22.26 -36.26
N PHE A 17 -8.93 21.42 -37.23
CA PHE A 17 -9.52 20.11 -36.96
C PHE A 17 -8.55 19.19 -36.18
N ALA A 18 -7.27 19.17 -36.56
CA ALA A 18 -6.26 18.39 -35.83
C ALA A 18 -6.14 18.84 -34.37
N VAL A 19 -6.11 20.15 -34.09
CA VAL A 19 -6.02 20.70 -32.73
C VAL A 19 -7.27 20.40 -31.91
N ILE A 20 -8.47 20.51 -32.51
CA ILE A 20 -9.75 20.20 -31.84
C ILE A 20 -9.81 18.74 -31.41
N VAL A 21 -9.26 17.82 -32.21
CA VAL A 21 -9.26 16.38 -31.89
C VAL A 21 -8.12 16.04 -30.92
N LEU A 22 -6.90 16.51 -31.18
CA LEU A 22 -5.73 16.13 -30.40
C LEU A 22 -5.79 16.66 -28.98
N THR A 23 -6.24 17.90 -28.76
CA THR A 23 -6.28 18.53 -27.44
C THR A 23 -7.09 17.72 -26.40
N PRO A 24 -8.37 17.37 -26.63
CA PRO A 24 -9.15 16.56 -25.69
C PRO A 24 -8.59 15.14 -25.56
N VAL A 25 -8.11 14.53 -26.65
CA VAL A 25 -7.52 13.17 -26.61
C VAL A 25 -6.26 13.15 -25.74
N SER A 26 -5.33 14.09 -25.93
CA SER A 26 -4.15 14.23 -25.09
C SER A 26 -4.51 14.46 -23.61
N ASN A 27 -5.53 15.28 -23.34
CA ASN A 27 -6.01 15.49 -21.98
C ASN A 27 -6.62 14.24 -21.34
N LEU A 28 -7.35 13.43 -22.11
CA LEU A 28 -7.88 12.15 -21.64
C LEU A 28 -6.73 11.18 -21.33
N ILE A 29 -5.77 11.03 -22.23
CA ILE A 29 -4.59 10.17 -22.03
C ILE A 29 -3.83 10.58 -20.76
N LEU A 30 -3.56 11.87 -20.57
CA LEU A 30 -2.89 12.37 -19.38
C LEU A 30 -3.68 12.12 -18.09
N LYS A 31 -5.02 12.26 -18.13
CA LYS A 31 -5.88 11.95 -16.99
C LYS A 31 -5.84 10.46 -16.67
N THR A 32 -5.92 9.59 -17.67
CA THR A 32 -5.86 8.14 -17.50
C THR A 32 -4.53 7.71 -16.88
N PHE A 33 -3.38 8.13 -17.43
CA PHE A 33 -2.06 7.82 -16.84
C PHE A 33 -1.92 8.28 -15.38
N ARG A 34 -2.48 9.45 -15.03
CA ARG A 34 -2.48 9.95 -13.65
C ARG A 34 -3.34 9.10 -12.74
N ILE A 35 -4.44 8.55 -13.22
CA ILE A 35 -5.32 7.65 -12.47
C ILE A 35 -4.63 6.30 -12.27
N ASP A 36 -4.10 5.70 -13.33
CA ASP A 36 -3.42 4.40 -13.28
C ASP A 36 -2.25 4.44 -12.30
N SER A 37 -1.38 5.45 -12.40
CA SER A 37 -0.28 5.62 -11.45
C SER A 37 -0.74 5.83 -10.00
N LYS A 38 -1.92 6.41 -9.76
CA LYS A 38 -2.49 6.52 -8.40
C LYS A 38 -3.01 5.18 -7.91
N ILE A 39 -3.67 4.41 -8.77
CA ILE A 39 -4.18 3.07 -8.45
C ILE A 39 -3.01 2.13 -8.15
N ASP A 40 -1.98 2.10 -8.99
CA ASP A 40 -0.79 1.28 -8.78
C ASP A 40 -0.11 1.58 -7.45
N ARG A 41 0.07 2.87 -7.12
CA ARG A 41 0.61 3.27 -5.82
C ARG A 41 -0.25 2.79 -4.65
N LYS A 42 -1.58 2.86 -4.77
CA LYS A 42 -2.51 2.38 -3.74
C LYS A 42 -2.43 0.87 -3.59
N ASN A 43 -2.33 0.13 -4.69
CA ASN A 43 -2.20 -1.32 -4.70
C ASN A 43 -0.88 -1.76 -4.05
N ILE A 44 0.23 -1.12 -4.41
CA ILE A 44 1.54 -1.38 -3.78
C ILE A 44 1.46 -1.10 -2.27
N PHE A 45 0.89 0.04 -1.87
CA PHE A 45 0.74 0.40 -0.46
C PHE A 45 -0.07 -0.64 0.33
N ASN A 46 -1.17 -1.12 -0.27
CA ASN A 46 -2.05 -2.14 0.30
C ASN A 46 -1.35 -3.49 0.43
N MET A 47 -0.61 -3.91 -0.60
CA MET A 47 0.17 -5.14 -0.60
C MET A 47 1.27 -5.10 0.45
N GLU A 48 1.95 -3.95 0.62
CA GLU A 48 2.92 -3.75 1.70
C GLU A 48 2.27 -3.87 3.08
N THR A 49 1.07 -3.31 3.29
CA THR A 49 0.34 -3.45 4.55
C THR A 49 0.07 -4.92 4.89
N GLU A 50 -0.43 -5.67 3.91
CA GLU A 50 -0.77 -7.08 4.07
C GLU A 50 0.49 -7.92 4.34
N ASN A 51 1.57 -7.68 3.58
CA ASN A 51 2.85 -8.34 3.81
C ASN A 51 3.43 -8.02 5.20
N MET A 52 3.35 -6.78 5.67
CA MET A 52 3.81 -6.42 7.02
C MET A 52 3.03 -7.19 8.09
N SER A 53 1.71 -7.27 7.95
CA SER A 53 0.88 -8.05 8.87
C SER A 53 1.25 -9.53 8.86
N GLU A 54 1.41 -10.12 7.67
CA GLU A 54 1.76 -11.53 7.54
C GLU A 54 3.16 -11.84 8.09
N ILE A 55 4.12 -10.94 7.89
CA ILE A 55 5.45 -11.05 8.50
C ILE A 55 5.36 -11.01 10.03
N LEU A 56 4.50 -10.17 10.62
CA LEU A 56 4.31 -10.15 12.07
C LEU A 56 3.75 -11.47 12.60
N LYS A 57 2.89 -12.15 11.83
CA LYS A 57 2.35 -13.46 12.23
C LYS A 57 3.39 -14.57 12.30
N THR A 58 4.59 -14.35 11.74
CA THR A 58 5.73 -15.26 11.94
C THR A 58 6.33 -15.19 13.34
N LYS A 59 5.90 -14.22 14.16
CA LYS A 59 6.40 -14.04 15.53
C LYS A 59 5.56 -14.79 16.55
N ASP A 60 6.24 -15.21 17.62
CA ASP A 60 5.62 -15.84 18.77
C ASP A 60 4.61 -14.89 19.44
N TYR A 61 3.52 -15.46 19.94
CA TYR A 61 2.48 -14.72 20.64
C TYR A 61 3.04 -13.84 21.77
N ALA A 62 3.90 -14.39 22.61
CA ALA A 62 4.49 -13.66 23.75
C ALA A 62 5.28 -12.42 23.30
N PHE A 63 5.96 -12.50 22.15
CA PHE A 63 6.67 -11.37 21.58
C PHE A 63 5.70 -10.28 21.13
N LEU A 64 4.67 -10.64 20.34
CA LEU A 64 3.66 -9.67 19.87
C LEU A 64 2.87 -9.05 21.02
N TYR A 65 2.52 -9.85 22.03
CA TYR A 65 1.84 -9.39 23.24
C TYR A 65 2.67 -8.34 24.00
N SER A 66 3.99 -8.56 24.12
CA SER A 66 4.90 -7.57 24.72
C SER A 66 5.02 -6.26 23.91
N ARG A 67 4.56 -6.26 22.66
CA ARG A 67 4.58 -5.12 21.74
C ARG A 67 3.20 -4.47 21.55
N ILE A 68 2.22 -4.77 22.41
CA ILE A 68 0.94 -4.04 22.42
C ILE A 68 1.21 -2.53 22.55
N GLY A 69 0.49 -1.74 21.74
CA GLY A 69 0.65 -0.30 21.65
C GLY A 69 0.94 0.17 20.22
N LYS A 70 1.23 1.48 20.11
CA LYS A 70 1.46 2.17 18.83
C LYS A 70 2.95 2.24 18.52
N HIS A 71 3.29 1.93 17.28
CA HIS A 71 4.64 1.94 16.73
C HIS A 71 4.65 2.74 15.43
N ALA A 72 5.42 3.82 15.41
CA ALA A 72 5.72 4.54 14.18
C ALA A 72 6.88 3.83 13.46
N ILE A 73 6.69 3.46 12.19
CA ILE A 73 7.66 2.75 11.38
C ILE A 73 8.17 3.67 10.29
N GLN A 74 9.45 4.05 10.33
CA GLN A 74 10.01 5.01 9.39
C GLN A 74 10.30 4.40 8.02
N ASN A 75 10.78 3.17 7.99
CA ASN A 75 11.15 2.45 6.78
C ASN A 75 11.15 0.92 7.01
N LYS A 76 11.40 0.13 5.96
CA LYS A 76 11.41 -1.34 6.05
C LYS A 76 12.45 -1.87 7.06
N ASN A 77 13.62 -1.24 7.16
CA ASN A 77 14.68 -1.69 8.07
C ASN A 77 14.33 -1.38 9.54
N ASP A 78 13.69 -0.24 9.78
CA ASP A 78 13.12 0.13 11.09
C ASP A 78 12.02 -0.84 11.51
N PHE A 79 11.18 -1.30 10.58
CA PHE A 79 10.23 -2.37 10.85
C PHE A 79 10.93 -3.68 11.24
N TYR A 80 11.89 -4.12 10.42
CA TYR A 80 12.60 -5.38 10.67
C TYR A 80 13.36 -5.36 12.00
N SER A 81 13.98 -4.24 12.36
CA SER A 81 14.71 -4.12 13.62
C SER A 81 13.77 -4.08 14.83
N LYS A 82 12.69 -3.26 14.80
CA LYS A 82 11.73 -3.15 15.91
C LYS A 82 11.05 -4.46 16.27
N PHE A 83 10.72 -5.25 15.25
CA PHE A 83 10.04 -6.53 15.41
C PHE A 83 10.99 -7.73 15.33
N ALA A 84 12.30 -7.51 15.30
CA ALA A 84 13.32 -8.55 15.23
C ALA A 84 13.04 -9.60 14.14
N ILE A 85 12.66 -9.16 12.94
CA ILE A 85 12.26 -10.03 11.83
C ILE A 85 13.46 -10.80 11.29
N GLU A 86 13.33 -12.12 11.21
CA GLU A 86 14.36 -13.01 10.68
C GLU A 86 14.63 -12.71 9.20
N GLY A 87 15.88 -12.82 8.78
CA GLY A 87 16.30 -12.50 7.40
C GLY A 87 15.47 -13.20 6.32
N LYS A 88 15.05 -14.45 6.55
CA LYS A 88 14.23 -15.24 5.60
C LYS A 88 12.83 -14.65 5.35
N TYR A 89 12.34 -13.79 6.24
CA TYR A 89 11.03 -13.12 6.12
C TYR A 89 11.16 -11.64 5.72
N GLN A 90 12.37 -11.15 5.42
CA GLN A 90 12.59 -9.75 5.04
C GLN A 90 12.29 -9.51 3.54
N ILE A 91 11.01 -9.62 3.18
CA ILE A 91 10.53 -9.58 1.77
C ILE A 91 9.91 -8.24 1.34
N LEU A 92 9.76 -7.27 2.25
CA LEU A 92 9.23 -5.94 1.94
C LEU A 92 10.16 -5.20 0.98
N LYS A 93 9.53 -4.61 -0.04
CA LYS A 93 10.20 -3.70 -0.97
C LYS A 93 10.46 -2.35 -0.30
N GLU A 94 11.38 -1.60 -0.88
CA GLU A 94 11.65 -0.24 -0.41
C GLU A 94 10.47 0.66 -0.77
N SER A 95 9.91 1.32 0.24
CA SER A 95 8.76 2.20 0.02
C SER A 95 9.19 3.34 -0.89
N VAL A 96 8.52 3.44 -2.04
CA VAL A 96 8.78 4.45 -3.08
C VAL A 96 8.64 5.90 -2.56
N ASN A 97 8.01 6.09 -1.39
CA ASN A 97 7.67 7.41 -0.86
C ASN A 97 8.18 7.72 0.56
N GLY A 98 9.01 6.87 1.18
CA GLY A 98 9.59 7.16 2.51
C GLY A 98 8.58 7.56 3.59
N LYS A 99 7.29 7.20 3.42
CA LYS A 99 6.24 7.57 4.35
C LYS A 99 6.32 6.67 5.57
N SER A 100 6.40 7.28 6.74
CA SER A 100 6.24 6.56 8.00
C SER A 100 4.89 5.87 8.03
N ARG A 101 4.87 4.60 8.42
CA ARG A 101 3.68 3.77 8.59
C ARG A 101 3.30 3.75 10.07
N ASN A 102 2.01 3.77 10.37
CA ASN A 102 1.52 3.63 11.73
C ASN A 102 1.07 2.18 11.96
N LEU A 103 1.69 1.50 12.90
CA LEU A 103 1.34 0.15 13.31
C LEU A 103 0.84 0.19 14.76
N GLU A 104 -0.28 -0.46 15.04
CA GLU A 104 -0.82 -0.58 16.38
C GLU A 104 -1.18 -2.05 16.64
N ILE A 105 -0.75 -2.60 17.77
CA ILE A 105 -1.12 -3.95 18.22
C ILE A 105 -2.02 -3.79 19.44
N LYS A 106 -3.18 -4.47 19.45
CA LYS A 106 -4.11 -4.49 20.58
C LYS A 106 -4.47 -5.91 20.94
N ALA A 107 -4.65 -6.18 22.24
CA ALA A 107 -5.37 -7.36 22.67
C ALA A 107 -6.88 -7.11 22.47
N THR A 108 -7.57 -8.08 21.89
CA THR A 108 -9.04 -8.07 21.81
C THR A 108 -9.64 -8.64 23.10
N GLU A 109 -10.96 -8.58 23.22
CA GLU A 109 -11.69 -9.22 24.34
C GLU A 109 -11.76 -10.76 24.18
N ASN A 110 -11.55 -11.27 22.97
CA ASN A 110 -11.60 -12.69 22.66
C ASN A 110 -10.26 -13.36 22.99
N TYR A 111 -10.32 -14.57 23.56
CA TYR A 111 -9.13 -15.31 23.97
C TYR A 111 -9.29 -16.82 23.79
N TYR A 112 -8.15 -17.50 23.72
CA TYR A 112 -8.00 -18.95 23.87
C TYR A 112 -7.38 -19.26 25.24
N LEU A 113 -7.58 -20.48 25.72
CA LEU A 113 -6.85 -21.00 26.87
C LEU A 113 -5.66 -21.80 26.34
N ASN A 114 -4.46 -21.49 26.83
CA ASN A 114 -3.28 -22.29 26.51
C ASN A 114 -3.24 -23.59 27.32
N GLU A 115 -2.24 -24.44 27.08
CA GLU A 115 -2.05 -25.72 27.77
C GLU A 115 -1.96 -25.59 29.31
N LYS A 116 -1.63 -24.40 29.82
CA LYS A 116 -1.53 -24.10 31.27
C LYS A 116 -2.82 -23.53 31.85
N GLY A 117 -3.86 -23.35 31.04
CA GLY A 117 -5.12 -22.72 31.43
C GLY A 117 -5.05 -21.19 31.52
N GLU A 118 -4.01 -20.56 30.98
CA GLU A 118 -3.87 -19.10 30.94
C GLU A 118 -4.53 -18.52 29.69
N LYS A 119 -5.03 -17.29 29.80
CA LYS A 119 -5.72 -16.61 28.69
C LYS A 119 -4.71 -16.04 27.68
N GLU A 120 -4.82 -16.45 26.43
CA GLU A 120 -4.12 -15.87 25.30
C GLU A 120 -5.12 -15.15 24.39
N TYR A 121 -5.04 -13.82 24.38
CA TYR A 121 -5.98 -12.97 23.65
C TYR A 121 -5.67 -12.99 22.15
N ILE A 122 -6.70 -12.95 21.31
CA ILE A 122 -6.52 -12.66 19.89
C ILE A 122 -5.97 -11.24 19.77
N LEU A 123 -4.92 -11.04 18.99
CA LEU A 123 -4.31 -9.73 18.80
C LEU A 123 -4.83 -9.09 17.52
N GLU A 124 -5.30 -7.85 17.60
CA GLU A 124 -5.62 -7.02 16.45
C GLU A 124 -4.37 -6.25 16.04
N ILE A 125 -3.94 -6.44 14.79
CA ILE A 125 -2.83 -5.74 14.15
C ILE A 125 -3.44 -4.69 13.21
N ILE A 126 -3.19 -3.42 13.50
CA ILE A 126 -3.69 -2.29 12.70
C ILE A 126 -2.51 -1.61 12.03
N ILE A 127 -2.47 -1.58 10.70
CA ILE A 127 -1.42 -0.92 9.93
C ILE A 127 -2.08 0.10 9.01
N ASP A 128 -1.81 1.38 9.26
CA ASP A 128 -2.41 2.52 8.53
C ASP A 128 -3.93 2.44 8.39
N GLY A 129 -4.59 1.94 9.44
CA GLY A 129 -6.05 1.79 9.51
C GLY A 129 -6.61 0.50 8.91
N LYS A 130 -5.80 -0.32 8.22
CA LYS A 130 -6.20 -1.70 7.87
C LYS A 130 -6.02 -2.62 9.07
N LYS A 131 -7.02 -3.42 9.35
CA LYS A 131 -7.04 -4.38 10.46
C LYS A 131 -6.75 -5.78 9.95
N ASP A 132 -5.99 -6.52 10.73
CA ASP A 132 -5.76 -7.95 10.59
C ASP A 132 -5.66 -8.57 12.00
N TYR A 133 -5.70 -9.89 12.09
CA TYR A 133 -5.75 -10.60 13.36
C TYR A 133 -4.66 -11.67 13.45
N TYR A 134 -4.04 -11.73 14.61
CA TYR A 134 -3.16 -12.82 15.02
C TYR A 134 -3.91 -13.71 16.00
N PHE A 135 -4.01 -14.99 15.63
CA PHE A 135 -4.61 -16.01 16.46
C PHE A 135 -3.49 -16.77 17.16
N PRO A 136 -3.47 -16.84 18.50
CA PRO A 136 -2.54 -17.68 19.24
C PRO A 136 -2.63 -19.14 18.75
N GLU A 137 -1.49 -19.81 18.61
CA GLU A 137 -1.47 -21.23 18.26
C GLU A 137 -2.08 -22.04 19.41
N ILE A 138 -3.20 -22.71 19.13
CA ILE A 138 -3.76 -23.71 20.04
C ILE A 138 -2.90 -24.96 19.87
N LYS A 139 -2.03 -25.24 20.83
CA LYS A 139 -1.30 -26.51 20.92
C LYS A 139 -2.12 -27.54 21.70
#